data_AF-A0A6P0HJ96-F1
#
_entry.id   AF-A0A6P0HJ96-F1
#
_cell.length_a   1.000
_cell.length_b   1.000
_cell.length_c   1.000
_cell.angle_alpha   90.00
_cell.angle_beta   90.00
_cell.angle_gamma   90.00
#
_symmetry.space_group_name_H-M   'P 1'
#
loop_
_entity.id
_entity.type
_entity.pdbx_description
1 polymer ?
#
loop_
_entity_poly.entity_id
_entity_poly.type
_entity_poly.pdbx_seq_one_letter_code
_entity_poly.pdbx_strand_id
1 'polypeptide(L)'
;MTTEWDDIWTPATWWGELDTTMQGVRTRLGNLGVSAFGESVRPAATTFVEAWRGYADESVEICAGVAEALTTMAVDVDRTDAEIAQAFEGLDGSVGEAR
;
A
#
# COMPACT_ATOMS: atom_id res chain seq x y z
N MET A 1 0.59 15.77 -18.47
CA MET A 1 -0.11 16.50 -17.39
C MET A 1 -0.71 15.40 -16.54
N THR A 2 0.07 14.93 -15.56
CA THR A 2 -0.45 14.03 -14.53
C THR A 2 -1.41 14.87 -13.70
N THR A 3 -2.62 14.38 -13.50
CA THR A 3 -3.56 14.99 -12.57
C THR A 3 -3.09 14.68 -11.14
N GLU A 4 -3.43 15.52 -10.17
CA GLU A 4 -3.19 15.26 -8.74
C GLU A 4 -3.72 13.86 -8.33
N TRP A 5 -4.75 13.39 -9.04
CA TRP A 5 -5.27 12.04 -9.02
C TRP A 5 -4.27 10.92 -9.35
N ASP A 6 -3.46 11.08 -10.40
CA ASP A 6 -2.43 10.11 -10.78
C ASP A 6 -1.32 10.05 -9.72
N ASP A 7 -1.05 11.18 -9.05
CA ASP A 7 -0.02 11.32 -8.03
C ASP A 7 -0.38 10.60 -6.71
N ILE A 8 -1.64 10.20 -6.49
CA ILE A 8 -2.08 9.46 -5.30
C ILE A 8 -2.34 7.99 -5.60
N TRP A 9 -3.05 7.68 -6.69
CA TRP A 9 -3.40 6.30 -7.03
C TRP A 9 -2.19 5.49 -7.53
N THR A 10 -1.25 6.13 -8.23
CA THR A 10 -0.06 5.42 -8.72
C THR A 10 0.82 4.95 -7.55
N PRO A 11 1.15 5.79 -6.55
CA PRO A 11 1.85 5.32 -5.36
C PRO A 11 1.06 4.29 -4.55
N ALA A 12 -0.26 4.44 -4.39
CA ALA A 12 -1.08 3.46 -3.65
C ALA A 12 -0.98 2.06 -4.28
N THR A 13 -1.09 1.99 -5.61
CA THR A 13 -0.95 0.75 -6.38
C THR A 13 0.43 0.15 -6.21
N TRP A 14 1.48 0.97 -6.37
CA TRP A 14 2.86 0.52 -6.23
C TRP A 14 3.17 -0.04 -4.82
N TRP A 15 2.69 0.61 -3.77
CA TRP A 15 2.84 0.11 -2.40
C TRP A 15 2.07 -1.19 -2.16
N GLY A 16 0.91 -1.38 -2.76
CA GLY A 16 0.18 -2.66 -2.72
C GLY A 16 0.90 -3.80 -3.45
N GLU A 17 1.55 -3.52 -4.58
CA GLU A 17 2.40 -4.49 -5.27
C GLU A 17 3.65 -4.85 -4.45
N LEU A 18 4.23 -3.86 -3.76
CA LEU A 18 5.36 -4.09 -2.88
C LEU A 18 4.97 -4.93 -1.66
N ASP A 19 3.81 -4.67 -1.05
CA ASP A 19 3.23 -5.50 0.01
C ASP A 19 3.11 -6.97 -0.45
N THR A 20 2.50 -7.20 -1.61
CA THR A 20 2.37 -8.55 -2.19
C THR A 20 3.74 -9.22 -2.38
N THR A 21 4.73 -8.47 -2.84
CA THR A 21 6.10 -8.96 -3.01
C THR A 21 6.72 -9.35 -1.66
N MET A 22 6.57 -8.51 -0.64
CA MET A 22 7.13 -8.75 0.70
C MET A 22 6.44 -9.92 1.40
N GLN A 23 5.13 -10.10 1.23
CA GLN A 23 4.42 -11.30 1.70
C GLN A 23 4.96 -12.58 1.04
N GLY A 24 5.31 -12.51 -0.25
CA GLY A 24 5.96 -13.60 -0.98
C GLY A 24 7.35 -13.94 -0.43
N VAL A 25 8.16 -12.91 -0.13
CA VAL A 25 9.49 -13.06 0.48
C VAL A 25 9.39 -13.68 1.88
N ARG A 26 8.51 -13.13 2.72
CA ARG A 26 8.18 -13.65 4.06
C ARG A 26 7.83 -15.13 4.00
N THR A 27 6.93 -15.52 3.09
CA THR A 27 6.51 -16.92 2.93
C THR A 27 7.67 -17.84 2.54
N ARG A 28 8.49 -17.42 1.57
CA ARG A 28 9.65 -18.21 1.12
C ARG A 28 10.68 -18.39 2.24
N LEU A 29 10.96 -17.35 3.02
CA LEU A 29 11.86 -17.41 4.18
C LEU A 29 11.26 -18.21 5.35
N GLY A 30 9.95 -18.11 5.57
CA GLY A 30 9.19 -18.94 6.50
C GLY A 30 9.34 -20.44 6.20
N ASN A 31 9.38 -20.79 4.91
CA ASN A 31 9.53 -22.16 4.45
C ASN A 31 11.00 -22.61 4.33
N LEU A 32 11.97 -21.72 4.50
CA LEU A 32 13.39 -22.08 4.44
C LEU A 32 13.76 -22.91 5.68
N GLY A 33 13.85 -24.23 5.51
CA GLY A 33 14.31 -25.14 6.55
C GLY A 33 15.80 -24.98 6.79
N VAL A 34 16.20 -24.50 7.96
CA VAL A 34 17.62 -24.37 8.35
C VAL A 34 18.35 -25.72 8.43
N SER A 35 17.59 -26.81 8.40
CA SER A 35 18.08 -28.18 8.32
C SER A 35 18.82 -28.51 7.02
N ALA A 36 18.61 -27.73 5.95
CA ALA A 36 19.33 -27.87 4.69
C ALA A 36 20.80 -27.39 4.77
N PHE A 37 21.14 -26.60 5.79
CA PHE A 37 22.50 -26.15 6.02
C PHE A 37 23.31 -27.21 6.79
N GLY A 38 24.61 -27.30 6.47
CA GLY A 38 25.55 -28.15 7.22
C GLY A 38 25.61 -27.77 8.70
N GLU A 39 25.93 -28.74 9.57
CA GLU A 39 25.90 -28.53 11.03
C GLU A 39 26.73 -27.34 11.50
N SER A 40 27.91 -27.12 10.91
CA SER A 40 28.81 -26.02 11.28
C SER A 40 28.25 -24.62 11.00
N VAL A 41 27.37 -24.48 10.00
CA VAL A 41 26.79 -23.19 9.58
C VAL A 41 25.34 -23.01 10.02
N ARG A 42 24.70 -24.06 10.53
CA ARG A 42 23.30 -24.06 10.96
C ARG A 42 22.98 -23.00 12.03
N PRO A 43 23.83 -22.74 13.05
CA PRO A 43 23.54 -21.68 14.01
C PRO A 43 23.46 -20.30 13.35
N ALA A 44 24.45 -19.96 12.51
CA ALA A 44 24.48 -18.69 11.79
C ALA A 44 23.31 -18.56 10.80
N ALA A 45 22.97 -19.63 10.08
CA ALA A 45 21.82 -19.66 9.19
C ALA A 45 20.49 -19.47 9.94
N THR A 46 20.37 -20.02 11.14
CA THR A 46 19.18 -19.85 11.99
C THR A 46 19.02 -18.39 12.40
N THR A 47 20.06 -17.77 12.95
CA THR A 47 20.05 -16.34 13.32
C THR A 47 19.72 -15.45 12.13
N PHE A 48 20.31 -15.73 10.97
CA PHE A 48 20.03 -14.98 9.74
C PHE A 48 18.55 -15.08 9.34
N VAL A 49 18.00 -16.30 9.29
CA VAL A 49 16.59 -16.53 8.90
C VAL A 49 15.63 -15.88 9.89
N GLU A 50 15.91 -15.96 11.19
CA GLU A 50 15.09 -15.31 12.23
C GLU A 50 15.10 -13.78 12.08
N ALA A 51 16.27 -13.17 11.92
CA ALA A 51 16.39 -11.73 11.71
C ALA A 51 15.65 -11.29 10.43
N TRP A 52 15.84 -12.02 9.34
CA TRP A 52 15.15 -11.71 8.08
C TRP A 52 13.64 -11.87 8.17
N ARG A 53 13.13 -12.84 8.93
CA ARG A 53 11.69 -12.94 9.16
C ARG A 53 11.16 -11.69 9.86
N GLY A 54 11.86 -11.20 10.88
CA GLY A 54 11.52 -9.94 11.54
C GLY A 54 11.45 -8.77 10.57
N TYR A 55 12.50 -8.55 9.76
CA TYR A 55 12.51 -7.47 8.77
C TYR A 55 11.43 -7.63 7.69
N ALA A 56 11.14 -8.86 7.26
CA ALA A 56 10.09 -9.12 6.29
C ALA A 56 8.70 -8.81 6.86
N ASP A 57 8.44 -9.17 8.11
CA ASP A 57 7.18 -8.88 8.81
C ASP A 57 6.98 -7.36 8.96
N GLU A 58 8.01 -6.64 9.44
CA GLU A 58 7.99 -5.17 9.56
C GLU A 58 7.76 -4.49 8.21
N SER A 59 8.40 -5.00 7.15
CA SER A 59 8.25 -4.44 5.81
C SER A 59 6.85 -4.63 5.24
N VAL A 60 6.23 -5.80 5.47
CA VAL A 60 4.83 -6.06 5.08
C VAL A 60 3.90 -5.08 5.79
N GLU A 61 4.07 -4.88 7.09
CA GLU A 61 3.26 -3.95 7.87
C GLU A 61 3.38 -2.51 7.35
N ILE A 62 4.60 -2.05 7.05
CA ILE A 62 4.84 -0.74 6.47
C ILE A 62 4.16 -0.61 5.10
N CYS A 63 4.34 -1.59 4.20
CA CYS A 63 3.78 -1.50 2.85
C CYS A 63 2.25 -1.46 2.88
N ALA A 64 1.63 -2.32 3.69
CA ALA A 64 0.19 -2.36 3.87
C ALA A 64 -0.34 -1.04 4.44
N GLY A 65 0.30 -0.51 5.50
CA GLY A 65 -0.11 0.75 6.13
C GLY A 65 0.00 1.96 5.20
N VAL A 66 1.06 2.02 4.38
CA VAL A 66 1.22 3.11 3.40
C VAL A 66 0.20 2.98 2.27
N ALA A 67 -0.02 1.76 1.74
CA ALA A 67 -1.03 1.53 0.71
C ALA A 67 -2.44 1.89 1.19
N GLU A 68 -2.78 1.55 2.43
CA GLU A 68 -4.05 1.92 3.06
C GLU A 68 -4.18 3.43 3.20
N ALA A 69 -3.18 4.12 3.76
CA ALA A 69 -3.22 5.56 3.94
C ALA A 69 -3.39 6.32 2.62
N LEU A 70 -2.68 5.90 1.56
CA LEU A 70 -2.80 6.50 0.24
C LEU A 70 -4.17 6.24 -0.40
N THR A 71 -4.73 5.03 -0.20
CA THR A 71 -6.07 4.69 -0.69
C THR A 71 -7.14 5.50 0.04
N THR A 72 -7.03 5.65 1.37
CA THR A 72 -7.93 6.50 2.15
C THR A 72 -7.87 7.94 1.67
N MET A 73 -6.66 8.48 1.45
CA MET A 73 -6.48 9.83 0.94
C MET A 73 -7.13 10.00 -0.44
N ALA A 74 -6.94 9.04 -1.35
CA ALA A 74 -7.56 9.08 -2.67
C ALA A 74 -9.09 9.10 -2.59
N VAL A 75 -9.68 8.22 -1.77
CA VAL A 75 -11.14 8.19 -1.55
C VAL A 75 -11.68 9.49 -0.96
N ASP A 76 -10.94 10.14 -0.07
CA ASP A 76 -11.35 11.42 0.52
C ASP A 76 -11.31 12.58 -0.48
N VAL A 77 -10.30 12.62 -1.37
CA VAL A 77 -10.27 13.59 -2.47
C VAL A 77 -11.46 13.35 -3.41
N ASP A 78 -11.84 12.09 -3.67
CA ASP A 78 -12.87 11.70 -4.66
C ASP A 78 -14.23 12.16 -4.14
N ARG A 79 -14.45 11.92 -2.85
CA ARG A 79 -15.63 12.39 -2.14
C ARG A 79 -15.71 13.91 -2.12
N THR A 80 -14.60 14.60 -1.85
CA THR A 80 -14.57 16.06 -1.80
C THR A 80 -14.86 16.67 -3.17
N ASP A 81 -14.27 16.13 -4.25
CA ASP A 81 -14.53 16.55 -5.62
C ASP A 81 -16.00 16.33 -6.01
N ALA A 82 -16.59 15.18 -5.64
CA ALA A 82 -17.99 14.89 -5.88
C ALA A 82 -18.95 15.82 -5.11
N GLU A 83 -18.61 16.16 -3.86
CA GLU A 83 -19.38 17.11 -3.03
C GLU A 83 -19.33 18.53 -3.63
N ILE A 84 -18.15 18.97 -4.09
CA ILE A 84 -17.97 20.28 -4.75
C ILE A 84 -18.73 20.34 -6.08
N ALA A 85 -18.62 19.31 -6.92
CA ALA A 85 -19.33 19.25 -8.19
C ALA A 85 -20.84 19.36 -8.01
N GLN A 86 -21.42 18.63 -7.06
CA GLN A 86 -22.84 18.70 -6.73
C GLN A 86 -23.26 20.09 -6.23
N ALA A 87 -22.42 20.73 -5.42
CA ALA A 87 -22.70 22.09 -4.94
C ALA A 87 -22.74 23.11 -6.10
N PHE A 88 -21.83 22.99 -7.07
CA PHE A 88 -21.83 23.83 -8.26
C PHE A 88 -23.03 23.57 -9.17
N GLU A 89 -23.39 22.31 -9.42
CA GLU A 89 -24.60 21.96 -10.17
C GLU A 89 -25.87 22.53 -9.52
N GLY A 90 -25.95 22.47 -8.18
CA GLY A 90 -27.05 23.07 -7.42
C GLY A 90 -27.10 24.60 -7.54
N LEU A 91 -25.95 25.27 -7.54
CA LEU A 91 -25.87 26.72 -7.75
C LEU A 91 -26.25 27.09 -9.19
N ASP A 92 -25.67 26.47 -10.21
CA ASP A 92 -25.96 26.74 -11.62
C ASP A 92 -27.44 26.49 -11.96
N GLY A 93 -28.01 25.40 -11.42
CA GLY A 93 -29.44 25.11 -11.51
C GLY A 93 -30.34 26.17 -10.86
N SER A 94 -29.87 26.85 -9.81
CA SER A 94 -30.63 27.92 -9.12
C SER A 94 -30.57 29.28 -9.82
N VAL A 95 -29.53 29.56 -10.61
CA VAL A 95 -29.42 30.82 -11.38
C VAL A 95 -30.18 30.72 -12.72
N GLY A 96 -30.47 29.51 -13.21
CA GLY A 96 -31.20 29.25 -14.46
C GLY A 96 -32.72 29.53 -14.44
N GLU A 97 -33.35 29.67 -13.27
CA GLU A 97 -34.79 29.97 -13.15
C GLU A 97 -35.14 31.46 -13.03
N ALA A 98 -34.17 32.36 -13.16
CA ALA A 98 -34.44 33.80 -13.27
C ALA A 98 -34.80 34.17 -14.72
N ARG A 99 -36.05 33.92 -15.12
CA ARG A 99 -36.70 34.59 -16.26
C ARG A 99 -37.47 35.83 -15.79
#